data_AF-A0A842U1X3-F1
#
_entry.id   AF-A0A842U1X3-F1
#
_cell.length_a   1.000
_cell.length_b   1.000
_cell.length_c   1.000
_cell.angle_alpha   90.00
_cell.angle_beta   90.00
_cell.angle_gamma   90.00
#
_symmetry.space_group_name_H-M   'P 1'
#
loop_
_entity.id
_entity.type
_entity.pdbx_description
1 polymer ?
#
loop_
_entity_poly.entity_id
_entity_poly.type
_entity_poly.pdbx_seq_one_letter_code
_entity_poly.pdbx_strand_id
1 'polypeptide(L)'
;MKNIDIDQVYEIDVERMLGYYDRIKAQFTESDSIEIIARFLNKQSIGSSVYDVIDFISYYTERLAKNKKQLDFAFEWIRAQKIRLEYKKFLGSAQFSNLKLAIDTCIYLFFQKYDQYLRELFKKDIKEYEISTIYEIFFTPLEIDKLSLNAILEKHKNIVPTFFKESSRIDTHIITLRRGLKEIIKHDFQ
;
A
#
# COMPACT_ATOMS: atom_id res chain seq x y z
N MET A 1 23.17 13.69 7.63
CA MET A 1 22.09 12.80 7.17
C MET A 1 22.67 11.83 6.16
N LYS A 2 22.42 10.52 6.28
CA LYS A 2 22.64 9.59 5.17
C LYS A 2 21.79 10.09 4.00
N ASN A 3 22.38 10.33 2.84
CA ASN A 3 21.61 10.59 1.62
C ASN A 3 20.88 9.30 1.27
N ILE A 4 19.60 9.20 1.64
CA ILE A 4 18.74 8.13 1.17
C ILE A 4 18.39 8.49 -0.27
N ASP A 5 18.81 7.66 -1.22
CA ASP A 5 18.32 7.77 -2.59
C ASP A 5 16.87 7.23 -2.60
N ILE A 6 15.94 8.14 -2.36
CA ILE A 6 14.50 7.86 -2.25
C ILE A 6 13.99 7.20 -3.55
N ASP A 7 14.61 7.46 -4.69
CA ASP A 7 14.16 6.91 -5.97
C ASP A 7 14.48 5.42 -6.05
N GLN A 8 15.66 5.00 -5.57
CA GLN A 8 16.02 3.59 -5.43
C GLN A 8 15.14 2.83 -4.42
N VAL A 9 14.60 3.52 -3.42
CA VAL A 9 13.65 2.92 -2.45
C VAL A 9 12.40 2.46 -3.19
N TYR A 10 11.95 3.24 -4.18
CA TYR A 10 10.77 2.91 -4.96
C TYR A 10 11.03 1.84 -6.00
N GLU A 11 12.22 1.69 -6.57
CA GLU A 11 12.44 0.72 -7.65
C GLU A 11 12.10 -0.73 -7.28
N ILE A 12 11.47 -1.45 -8.23
CA ILE A 12 11.23 -2.89 -8.14
C ILE A 12 11.69 -3.54 -9.45
N ASP A 13 12.23 -4.75 -9.33
CA ASP A 13 12.66 -5.56 -10.48
C ASP A 13 11.44 -6.25 -11.12
N VAL A 14 10.77 -5.53 -12.02
CA VAL A 14 9.52 -5.96 -12.66
C VAL A 14 9.71 -7.24 -13.46
N GLU A 15 10.80 -7.37 -14.22
CA GLU A 15 11.06 -8.56 -15.05
C GLU A 15 11.20 -9.81 -14.19
N ARG A 16 11.96 -9.72 -13.10
CA ARG A 16 12.11 -10.83 -12.16
C ARG A 16 10.77 -11.19 -11.50
N MET A 17 9.98 -10.18 -11.12
CA MET A 17 8.65 -10.41 -10.52
C MET A 17 7.68 -11.07 -11.50
N LEU A 18 7.69 -10.67 -12.78
CA LEU A 18 6.93 -11.32 -13.84
C LEU A 18 7.32 -12.79 -13.99
N GLY A 19 8.62 -13.10 -14.01
CA GLY A 19 9.09 -14.49 -14.06
C GLY A 19 8.66 -15.34 -12.85
N TYR A 20 8.54 -14.76 -11.65
CA TYR A 20 7.95 -15.44 -10.50
C TYR A 20 6.45 -15.66 -10.68
N TYR A 21 5.71 -14.64 -11.12
CA TYR A 21 4.28 -14.72 -11.38
C TYR A 21 3.95 -15.79 -12.43
N ASP A 22 4.68 -15.84 -13.56
CA ASP A 22 4.43 -16.80 -14.64
C ASP A 22 4.65 -18.24 -14.18
N ARG A 23 5.66 -18.49 -13.34
CA ARG A 23 5.86 -19.81 -12.73
C ARG A 23 4.69 -20.24 -11.84
N ILE A 24 4.10 -19.31 -11.09
CA ILE A 24 2.94 -19.61 -10.24
C ILE A 24 1.71 -19.83 -11.12
N LYS A 25 1.48 -18.99 -12.12
CA LYS A 25 0.40 -19.16 -13.09
C LYS A 25 0.45 -20.52 -13.79
N ALA A 26 1.64 -20.99 -14.15
CA ALA A 26 1.83 -22.30 -14.76
C ALA A 26 1.58 -23.48 -13.78
N GLN A 27 1.72 -23.26 -12.47
CA GLN A 27 1.44 -24.27 -11.44
C GLN A 27 -0.06 -24.38 -11.11
N PHE A 28 -0.83 -23.32 -11.32
CA PHE A 28 -2.25 -23.23 -10.93
C PHE A 28 -3.11 -22.82 -12.13
N THR A 29 -3.14 -23.68 -13.16
CA THR A 29 -3.80 -23.38 -14.45
C THR A 29 -5.32 -23.31 -14.37
N GLU A 30 -5.92 -23.90 -13.35
CA GLU A 30 -7.38 -23.93 -13.13
C GLU A 30 -7.88 -22.80 -12.22
N SER A 31 -6.96 -22.08 -11.57
CA SER A 31 -7.29 -20.95 -10.69
C SER A 31 -7.59 -19.69 -11.51
N ASP A 32 -8.46 -18.83 -10.99
CA ASP A 32 -8.69 -17.52 -11.58
C ASP A 32 -7.50 -16.57 -11.38
N SER A 33 -7.52 -15.43 -12.08
CA SER A 33 -6.41 -14.47 -12.03
C SER A 33 -6.20 -13.85 -10.64
N ILE A 34 -7.26 -13.67 -9.86
CA ILE A 34 -7.20 -13.09 -8.52
C ILE A 34 -6.51 -14.06 -7.57
N GLU A 35 -6.91 -15.33 -7.60
CA GLU A 35 -6.32 -16.38 -6.79
C GLU A 35 -4.84 -16.58 -7.12
N ILE A 36 -4.47 -16.57 -8.40
CA ILE A 36 -3.07 -16.67 -8.83
C ILE A 36 -2.26 -15.49 -8.28
N ILE A 37 -2.79 -14.27 -8.33
CA ILE A 37 -2.10 -13.08 -7.80
C ILE A 37 -2.00 -13.14 -6.28
N ALA A 38 -3.04 -13.59 -5.59
CA ALA A 38 -3.01 -13.76 -4.15
C ALA A 38 -1.96 -14.79 -3.72
N ARG A 39 -1.86 -15.92 -4.43
CA ARG A 39 -0.80 -16.92 -4.24
C ARG A 39 0.58 -16.34 -4.55
N PHE A 40 0.70 -15.51 -5.58
CA PHE A 40 1.94 -14.80 -5.89
C PHE A 40 2.40 -13.90 -4.74
N LEU A 41 1.52 -13.02 -4.25
CA LEU A 41 1.82 -12.16 -3.10
C LEU A 41 2.16 -12.98 -1.85
N ASN A 42 1.40 -14.03 -1.55
CA ASN A 42 1.67 -14.87 -0.40
C ASN A 42 3.02 -15.60 -0.50
N LYS A 43 3.43 -16.05 -1.69
CA LYS A 43 4.80 -16.59 -1.92
C LYS A 43 5.90 -15.54 -1.79
N GLN A 44 5.59 -14.25 -1.94
CA GLN A 44 6.50 -13.15 -1.60
C GLN A 44 6.43 -12.78 -0.11
N SER A 45 5.73 -13.56 0.72
CA SER A 45 5.43 -13.25 2.11
C SER A 45 4.72 -11.90 2.24
N ILE A 46 3.68 -11.67 1.43
CA ILE A 46 2.86 -10.45 1.47
C ILE A 46 1.41 -10.80 1.80
N GLY A 47 0.82 -10.00 2.70
CA GLY A 47 -0.52 -10.20 3.24
C GLY A 47 -0.55 -11.17 4.43
N SER A 48 -1.64 -11.15 5.18
CA SER A 48 -1.88 -12.02 6.35
C SER A 48 -2.24 -13.45 5.94
N SER A 49 -3.13 -13.61 4.94
CA SER A 49 -3.53 -14.91 4.40
C SER A 49 -3.92 -14.78 2.93
N VAL A 50 -3.90 -15.90 2.20
CA VAL A 50 -4.34 -15.92 0.78
C VAL A 50 -5.79 -15.42 0.64
N TYR A 51 -6.68 -15.80 1.57
CA TYR A 51 -8.08 -15.38 1.53
C TYR A 51 -8.25 -13.87 1.74
N ASP A 52 -7.57 -13.30 2.74
CA ASP A 52 -7.61 -11.85 2.96
C ASP A 52 -7.10 -11.11 1.71
N VAL A 53 -6.00 -11.60 1.12
CA VAL A 53 -5.42 -11.04 -0.11
C VAL A 53 -6.39 -11.12 -1.29
N ILE A 54 -7.13 -12.23 -1.45
CA ILE A 54 -8.17 -12.36 -2.47
C ILE A 54 -9.25 -11.28 -2.28
N ASP A 55 -9.74 -11.08 -1.06
CA ASP A 55 -10.76 -10.06 -0.76
C ASP A 55 -10.27 -8.66 -1.15
N PHE A 56 -9.02 -8.34 -0.81
CA PHE A 56 -8.40 -7.06 -1.17
C PHE A 56 -8.27 -6.85 -2.67
N ILE A 57 -7.72 -7.83 -3.39
CA ILE A 57 -7.54 -7.73 -4.84
C ILE A 57 -8.89 -7.63 -5.53
N SER A 58 -9.87 -8.45 -5.11
CA SER A 58 -11.22 -8.45 -5.70
C SER A 58 -11.86 -7.07 -5.59
N TYR A 59 -11.83 -6.48 -4.39
CA TYR A 59 -12.40 -5.15 -4.17
C TYR A 59 -11.70 -4.04 -4.98
N TYR A 60 -10.37 -4.05 -5.02
CA TYR A 60 -9.62 -2.97 -5.69
C TYR A 60 -9.52 -3.14 -7.21
N THR A 61 -9.74 -4.35 -7.75
CA THR A 61 -9.75 -4.58 -9.21
C THR A 61 -10.71 -3.64 -9.92
N GLU A 62 -11.93 -3.46 -9.39
CA GLU A 62 -12.94 -2.59 -10.00
C GLU A 62 -12.60 -1.10 -9.90
N ARG A 63 -11.60 -0.73 -9.10
CA ARG A 63 -11.17 0.65 -8.84
C ARG A 63 -9.88 1.02 -9.57
N LEU A 64 -9.25 0.06 -10.24
CA LEU A 64 -8.07 0.31 -11.06
C LEU A 64 -8.39 1.21 -12.25
N ALA A 65 -7.42 2.02 -12.64
CA ALA A 65 -7.51 2.79 -13.88
C ALA A 65 -7.59 1.86 -15.10
N LYS A 66 -8.20 2.32 -16.20
CA LYS A 66 -8.51 1.50 -17.39
C LYS A 66 -7.31 0.75 -17.99
N ASN A 67 -6.12 1.31 -17.87
CA ASN A 67 -4.86 0.75 -18.40
C ASN A 67 -4.06 -0.05 -17.35
N LYS A 68 -4.59 -0.22 -16.14
CA LYS A 68 -3.93 -0.91 -15.04
C LYS A 68 -4.55 -2.29 -14.84
N LYS A 69 -3.73 -3.25 -14.45
CA LYS A 69 -4.08 -4.65 -14.23
C LYS A 69 -3.93 -5.00 -12.76
N GLN A 70 -4.56 -6.09 -12.36
CA GLN A 70 -4.43 -6.66 -11.01
C GLN A 70 -2.96 -6.94 -10.63
N LEU A 71 -2.13 -7.28 -11.61
CA LEU A 71 -0.71 -7.50 -11.38
C LEU A 71 0.06 -6.21 -11.05
N ASP A 72 -0.34 -5.06 -11.62
CA ASP A 72 0.24 -3.76 -11.26
C ASP A 72 -0.05 -3.44 -9.79
N PHE A 73 -1.26 -3.79 -9.31
CA PHE A 73 -1.61 -3.67 -7.89
C PHE A 73 -0.73 -4.53 -6.99
N ALA A 74 -0.46 -5.78 -7.40
CA ALA A 74 0.44 -6.66 -6.66
C ALA A 74 1.87 -6.12 -6.61
N PHE A 75 2.36 -5.54 -7.71
CA PHE A 75 3.68 -4.92 -7.77
C PHE A 75 3.80 -3.71 -6.84
N GLU A 76 2.77 -2.87 -6.75
CA GLU A 76 2.76 -1.76 -5.79
C GLU A 76 2.68 -2.25 -4.34
N TRP A 77 2.00 -3.37 -4.05
CA TRP A 77 2.03 -3.96 -2.71
C TRP A 77 3.43 -4.46 -2.35
N ILE A 78 4.14 -5.10 -3.28
CA ILE A 78 5.56 -5.48 -3.10
C ILE A 78 6.43 -4.24 -2.87
N ARG A 79 6.23 -3.19 -3.68
CA ARG A 79 6.95 -1.92 -3.53
C ARG A 79 6.73 -1.30 -2.14
N ALA A 80 5.50 -1.31 -1.65
CA ALA A 80 5.16 -0.83 -0.31
C ALA A 80 5.94 -1.54 0.79
N GLN A 81 6.09 -2.86 0.71
CA GLN A 81 6.87 -3.62 1.69
C GLN A 81 8.37 -3.27 1.64
N LYS A 82 8.92 -3.00 0.46
CA LYS A 82 10.30 -2.48 0.32
C LYS A 82 10.44 -1.09 0.93
N ILE A 83 9.52 -0.17 0.63
CA ILE A 83 9.48 1.17 1.24
C ILE A 83 9.43 1.05 2.78
N ARG A 84 8.62 0.12 3.28
CA ARG A 84 8.48 -0.14 4.72
C ARG A 84 9.81 -0.51 5.36
N LEU A 85 10.50 -1.47 4.75
CA LEU A 85 11.81 -1.91 5.24
C LEU A 85 12.79 -0.74 5.35
N GLU A 86 12.83 0.15 4.35
CA GLU A 86 13.74 1.29 4.33
C GLU A 86 13.37 2.37 5.36
N TYR A 87 12.10 2.74 5.50
CA TYR A 87 11.74 3.72 6.52
C TYR A 87 11.89 3.16 7.94
N LYS A 88 11.70 1.85 8.16
CA LYS A 88 11.98 1.22 9.46
C LYS A 88 13.45 1.35 9.85
N LYS A 89 14.37 1.13 8.90
CA LYS A 89 15.81 1.38 9.12
C LYS A 89 16.06 2.85 9.46
N PHE A 90 15.39 3.77 8.77
CA PHE A 90 15.48 5.18 9.08
C PHE A 90 14.99 5.49 10.50
N LEU A 91 13.80 5.03 10.89
CA LEU A 91 13.23 5.20 12.23
C LEU A 91 14.18 4.71 13.32
N GLY A 92 14.78 3.53 13.15
CA GLY A 92 15.72 2.98 14.13
C GLY A 92 17.05 3.73 14.26
N SER A 93 17.38 4.61 13.30
CA SER A 93 18.64 5.39 13.30
C SER A 93 18.45 6.87 13.61
N ALA A 94 17.23 7.40 13.42
CA ALA A 94 16.93 8.80 13.59
C ALA A 94 16.51 9.10 15.04
N GLN A 95 16.96 10.24 15.57
CA GLN A 95 16.53 10.72 16.88
C GLN A 95 15.31 11.63 16.73
N PHE A 96 14.18 11.19 17.28
CA PHE A 96 12.95 11.99 17.31
C PHE A 96 12.62 12.40 18.74
N SER A 97 12.28 13.67 18.94
CA SER A 97 11.86 14.18 20.24
C SER A 97 10.48 13.68 20.68
N ASN A 98 9.64 13.23 19.73
CA ASN A 98 8.33 12.65 20.01
C ASN A 98 7.80 11.86 18.80
N LEU A 99 6.80 11.00 19.05
CA LEU A 99 6.15 10.17 18.04
C LEU A 99 5.50 10.97 16.89
N LYS A 100 4.91 12.15 17.19
CA LYS A 100 4.26 12.97 16.17
C LYS A 100 5.26 13.43 15.10
N LEU A 101 6.45 13.87 15.53
CA LEU A 101 7.52 14.27 14.64
C LEU A 101 8.05 13.09 13.82
N ALA A 102 8.18 11.90 14.43
CA ALA A 102 8.57 10.69 13.73
C ALA A 102 7.59 10.35 12.59
N ILE A 103 6.28 10.36 12.90
CA ILE A 103 5.22 10.12 11.91
C ILE A 103 5.28 11.13 10.76
N ASP A 104 5.32 12.43 11.07
CA ASP A 104 5.29 13.47 10.05
C ASP A 104 6.55 13.45 9.18
N THR A 105 7.71 13.18 9.78
CA THR A 105 8.98 13.04 9.05
C THR A 105 8.94 11.84 8.11
N CYS A 106 8.45 10.69 8.57
CA CYS A 106 8.32 9.52 7.71
C CYS A 106 7.37 9.77 6.54
N ILE A 107 6.19 10.36 6.80
CA ILE A 107 5.22 10.71 5.75
C ILE A 107 5.85 11.60 4.69
N TYR A 108 6.55 12.65 5.13
CA TYR A 108 7.23 13.59 4.23
C TYR A 108 8.30 12.90 3.39
N LEU A 109 9.19 12.12 4.02
CA LEU A 109 10.36 11.55 3.33
C LEU A 109 10.03 10.35 2.44
N PHE A 110 9.10 9.48 2.86
CA PHE A 110 8.90 8.18 2.20
C PHE A 110 7.58 8.04 1.46
N PHE A 111 6.55 8.79 1.85
CA PHE A 111 5.19 8.49 1.39
C PHE A 111 4.59 9.57 0.49
N GLN A 112 5.01 10.83 0.57
CA GLN A 112 4.49 11.88 -0.32
C GLN A 112 4.76 11.57 -1.80
N LYS A 113 5.97 11.16 -2.15
CA LYS A 113 6.31 10.78 -3.53
C LYS A 113 5.66 9.45 -3.92
N TYR A 114 5.62 8.48 -3.01
CA TYR A 114 4.90 7.22 -3.24
C TYR A 114 3.41 7.42 -3.50
N ASP A 115 2.75 8.36 -2.81
CA ASP A 115 1.33 8.66 -2.97
C ASP A 115 0.98 9.08 -4.39
N GLN A 116 1.88 9.78 -5.07
CA GLN A 116 1.71 10.13 -6.48
C GLN A 116 1.67 8.87 -7.35
N TYR A 117 2.65 7.97 -7.19
CA TYR A 117 2.71 6.71 -7.94
C TYR A 117 1.51 5.81 -7.65
N LEU A 118 1.15 5.67 -6.37
CA LEU A 118 0.03 4.81 -5.97
C LEU A 118 -1.30 5.32 -6.54
N ARG A 119 -1.53 6.64 -6.56
CA ARG A 119 -2.79 7.20 -7.08
C ARG A 119 -2.95 7.01 -8.58
N GLU A 120 -1.87 6.94 -9.35
CA GLU A 120 -1.91 6.62 -10.78
C GLU A 120 -2.41 5.20 -11.09
N LEU A 121 -2.40 4.31 -10.09
CA LEU A 121 -2.94 2.96 -10.22
C LEU A 121 -4.48 2.95 -10.28
N PHE A 122 -5.15 3.97 -9.74
CA PHE A 122 -6.59 3.98 -9.52
C PHE A 122 -7.33 4.99 -10.41
N LYS A 123 -8.64 4.78 -10.53
CA LYS A 123 -9.53 5.74 -11.21
C LYS A 123 -9.53 7.08 -10.47
N LYS A 124 -9.67 8.18 -11.21
CA LYS A 124 -9.65 9.56 -10.66
C LYS A 124 -10.72 9.82 -9.60
N ASP A 125 -11.82 9.07 -9.64
CA ASP A 125 -12.98 9.20 -8.75
C ASP A 125 -12.94 8.28 -7.51
N ILE A 126 -11.88 7.46 -7.36
CA ILE A 126 -11.66 6.63 -6.16
C ILE A 126 -11.73 7.50 -4.90
N LYS A 127 -12.38 7.03 -3.84
CA LYS A 127 -12.55 7.82 -2.62
C LYS A 127 -11.26 7.85 -1.79
N GLU A 128 -11.03 8.94 -1.07
CA GLU A 128 -9.83 9.09 -0.23
C GLU A 128 -9.75 8.05 0.88
N TYR A 129 -10.88 7.63 1.45
CA TYR A 129 -10.88 6.56 2.46
C TYR A 129 -10.47 5.20 1.88
N GLU A 130 -10.69 4.97 0.58
CA GLU A 130 -10.24 3.77 -0.12
C GLU A 130 -8.71 3.83 -0.28
N ILE A 131 -8.16 4.96 -0.73
CA ILE A 131 -6.69 5.17 -0.77
C ILE A 131 -6.06 5.04 0.63
N SER A 132 -6.67 5.61 1.66
CA SER A 132 -6.22 5.48 3.06
C SER A 132 -6.21 4.01 3.52
N THR A 133 -7.22 3.24 3.12
CA THR A 133 -7.32 1.82 3.40
C THR A 133 -6.21 1.03 2.71
N ILE A 134 -5.85 1.40 1.47
CA ILE A 134 -4.70 0.80 0.78
C ILE A 134 -3.42 1.03 1.56
N TYR A 135 -3.15 2.24 2.05
CA TYR A 135 -1.96 2.48 2.88
C TYR A 135 -1.93 1.59 4.12
N GLU A 136 -3.07 1.42 4.81
CA GLU A 136 -3.12 0.53 5.96
C GLU A 136 -2.81 -0.91 5.55
N ILE A 137 -3.48 -1.44 4.52
CA ILE A 137 -3.29 -2.82 4.03
C ILE A 137 -1.85 -3.05 3.53
N PHE A 138 -1.35 -2.15 2.69
CA PHE A 138 -0.07 -2.30 2.02
C PHE A 138 1.11 -2.27 2.98
N PHE A 139 0.97 -1.60 4.12
CA PHE A 139 2.05 -1.43 5.09
C PHE A 139 1.81 -2.19 6.41
N THR A 140 0.69 -2.88 6.57
CA THR A 140 0.42 -3.69 7.77
C THR A 140 1.44 -4.83 7.92
N PRO A 141 1.98 -5.08 9.13
CA PRO A 141 2.82 -6.25 9.39
C PRO A 141 2.08 -7.57 9.18
N LEU A 142 2.82 -8.54 8.64
CA LEU A 142 2.32 -9.88 8.29
C LEU A 142 1.91 -10.70 9.51
N GLU A 143 2.45 -10.35 10.68
CA GLU A 143 2.21 -11.01 11.96
C GLU A 143 0.85 -10.65 12.58
N ILE A 144 0.10 -9.70 11.99
CA ILE A 144 -1.24 -9.38 12.47
C ILE A 144 -2.23 -10.43 11.98
N ASP A 145 -2.76 -11.20 12.92
CA ASP A 145 -3.77 -12.24 12.67
C ASP A 145 -5.05 -11.60 12.12
N LYS A 146 -5.22 -11.73 10.80
CA LYS A 146 -6.39 -11.38 9.97
C LYS A 146 -6.62 -9.90 9.72
N LEU A 147 -6.70 -9.55 8.43
CA LEU A 147 -7.07 -8.23 7.97
C LEU A 147 -8.47 -8.27 7.37
N SER A 148 -9.46 -7.72 8.09
CA SER A 148 -10.82 -7.59 7.56
C SER A 148 -10.94 -6.32 6.72
N LEU A 149 -11.09 -6.47 5.40
CA LEU A 149 -11.29 -5.35 4.48
C LEU A 149 -12.45 -4.44 4.92
N ASN A 150 -13.60 -5.02 5.23
CA ASN A 150 -14.78 -4.24 5.61
C ASN A 150 -14.56 -3.43 6.90
N ALA A 151 -13.89 -4.02 7.89
CA ALA A 151 -13.58 -3.32 9.13
C ALA A 151 -12.62 -2.14 8.89
N ILE A 152 -11.60 -2.34 8.05
CA ILE A 152 -10.63 -1.28 7.71
C ILE A 152 -11.33 -0.17 6.89
N LEU A 153 -12.13 -0.51 5.88
CA LEU A 153 -12.87 0.48 5.09
C LEU A 153 -13.76 1.36 5.97
N GLU A 154 -14.58 0.75 6.83
CA GLU A 154 -15.51 1.51 7.70
C GLU A 154 -14.78 2.38 8.73
N LYS A 155 -13.61 1.92 9.23
CA LYS A 155 -12.73 2.72 10.08
C LYS A 155 -12.26 4.00 9.37
N HIS A 156 -11.92 3.94 8.09
CA HIS A 156 -11.43 5.11 7.33
C HIS A 156 -12.55 6.00 6.80
N LYS A 157 -13.67 5.42 6.38
CA LYS A 157 -14.79 6.09 5.70
C LYS A 157 -15.34 7.30 6.47
N ASN A 158 -15.41 7.19 7.80
CA ASN A 158 -15.96 8.25 8.66
C ASN A 158 -14.94 9.35 9.00
N ILE A 159 -13.66 9.16 8.65
CA ILE A 159 -12.55 10.00 9.10
C ILE A 159 -11.85 10.69 7.93
N VAL A 160 -11.79 10.02 6.78
CA VAL A 160 -11.07 10.48 5.58
C VAL A 160 -12.09 10.95 4.54
N PRO A 161 -12.40 12.26 4.51
CA PRO A 161 -13.40 12.78 3.60
C PRO A 161 -12.87 12.85 2.17
N THR A 162 -13.79 12.70 1.22
CA THR A 162 -13.57 13.06 -0.19
C THR A 162 -14.41 14.29 -0.49
N PHE A 163 -13.78 15.46 -0.57
CA PHE A 163 -14.47 16.72 -0.81
C PHE A 163 -14.30 17.20 -2.25
N PHE A 164 -15.33 17.88 -2.74
CA PHE A 164 -15.31 18.58 -4.02
C PHE A 164 -15.67 20.04 -3.79
N LYS A 165 -14.90 20.94 -4.40
CA LYS A 165 -15.27 22.32 -4.64
C LYS A 165 -15.70 22.40 -6.11
N GLU A 166 -16.99 22.53 -6.35
CA GLU A 166 -17.60 22.41 -7.68
C GLU A 166 -17.25 21.04 -8.31
N SER A 167 -16.56 21.02 -9.45
CA SER A 167 -16.07 19.81 -10.12
C SER A 167 -14.66 19.39 -9.68
N SER A 168 -13.97 20.22 -8.89
CA SER A 168 -12.58 19.99 -8.50
C SER A 168 -12.50 19.31 -7.14
N ARG A 169 -11.80 18.18 -7.06
CA ARG A 169 -11.51 17.49 -5.81
C ARG A 169 -10.56 18.35 -4.95
N ILE A 170 -10.88 18.53 -3.68
CA ILE A 170 -10.00 19.20 -2.72
C ILE A 170 -8.85 18.26 -2.37
N ASP A 171 -7.63 18.76 -2.35
CA ASP A 171 -6.45 18.01 -1.91
C ASP A 171 -6.54 17.69 -0.42
N THR A 172 -6.67 16.40 -0.11
CA THR A 172 -6.64 15.85 1.24
C THR A 172 -5.53 14.81 1.42
N HIS A 173 -4.53 14.79 0.53
CA HIS A 173 -3.53 13.72 0.44
C HIS A 173 -2.79 13.51 1.77
N ILE A 174 -2.40 14.58 2.46
CA ILE A 174 -1.72 14.49 3.75
C ILE A 174 -2.62 13.90 4.85
N ILE A 175 -3.92 14.20 4.82
CA ILE A 175 -4.89 13.63 5.76
C ILE A 175 -5.02 12.13 5.49
N THR A 176 -5.19 11.75 4.22
CA THR A 176 -5.26 10.36 3.76
C THR A 176 -4.03 9.56 4.17
N LEU A 177 -2.84 10.07 3.88
CA LEU A 177 -1.56 9.46 4.27
C LEU A 177 -1.44 9.29 5.79
N ARG A 178 -1.69 10.36 6.55
CA ARG A 178 -1.63 10.30 8.02
C ARG A 178 -2.61 9.27 8.58
N ARG A 179 -3.81 9.15 8.02
CA ARG A 179 -4.80 8.20 8.52
C ARG A 179 -4.43 6.76 8.20
N GLY A 180 -3.99 6.48 6.98
CA GLY A 180 -3.56 5.13 6.59
C GLY A 180 -2.29 4.64 7.30
N LEU A 181 -1.36 5.54 7.61
CA LEU A 181 -0.01 5.16 8.05
C LEU A 181 0.28 5.39 9.53
N LYS A 182 -0.49 6.23 10.24
CA LYS A 182 -0.16 6.64 11.63
C LYS A 182 0.08 5.46 12.58
N GLU A 183 -0.85 4.50 12.62
CA GLU A 183 -0.72 3.38 13.56
C GLU A 183 0.38 2.39 13.11
N ILE A 184 0.63 2.28 11.80
CA ILE A 184 1.73 1.47 11.27
C ILE A 184 3.09 2.05 11.67
N ILE A 185 3.29 3.36 11.43
CA ILE A 185 4.54 4.05 11.80
C ILE A 185 4.74 4.04 13.31
N LYS A 186 3.66 4.23 14.08
CA LYS A 186 3.71 4.14 15.54
C LYS A 186 4.16 2.75 16.01
N HIS A 187 3.56 1.70 15.46
CA HIS A 187 3.96 0.32 15.77
C HIS A 187 5.42 0.06 15.40
N ASP A 188 5.90 0.59 14.28
CA ASP A 188 7.29 0.40 13.84
C ASP A 188 8.32 1.26 14.57
N PHE A 189 7.87 2.30 15.28
CA PHE A 189 8.72 3.18 16.07
C PHE A 189 8.92 2.70 17.51
N GLN A 190 7.99 1.89 18.04
CA GLN A 190 7.98 1.38 19.40
C GLN A 190 8.60 -0.01 19.47
#